data_AF-A0A484ZST4-F1
#
_entry.id   AF-A0A484ZST4-F1
#
_cell.length_a   1.000
_cell.length_b   1.000
_cell.length_c   1.000
_cell.angle_alpha   90.00
_cell.angle_beta   90.00
_cell.angle_gamma   90.00
#
_symmetry.space_group_name_H-M   'P 1'
#
loop_
_entity.id
_entity.type
_entity.pdbx_description
1 polymer ?
#
loop_
_entity_poly.entity_id
_entity_poly.type
_entity_poly.pdbx_seq_one_letter_code
_entity_poly.pdbx_strand_id
1 'polypeptide(L)'
;MADNFLLANRLYAMTIYSIEPGDYAHLTNLWERSARATHDFLSEDDIQFFRPLILNEYLPMVKLFCTQNPQGVINGFIGLSDDYNKDNS
;
A
#
# COMPACT_ATOMS: atom_id res chain seq x y z
N MET A 1 -2.74 32.61 14.42
CA MET A 1 -1.94 31.47 14.91
C MET A 1 -2.70 30.14 14.81
N ALA A 2 -4.00 30.07 15.16
CA ALA A 2 -4.81 28.84 15.02
C ALA A 2 -5.02 28.39 13.55
N ASP A 3 -5.17 29.33 12.62
CA ASP A 3 -5.39 29.00 11.20
C ASP A 3 -4.22 28.23 10.58
N ASN A 4 -2.98 28.55 10.97
CA ASN A 4 -1.79 27.88 10.44
C ASN A 4 -1.69 26.43 10.91
N PHE A 5 -2.18 26.14 12.13
CA PHE A 5 -2.24 24.78 12.67
C PHE A 5 -3.33 23.94 11.99
N LEU A 6 -4.51 24.52 11.77
CA LEU A 6 -5.60 23.85 11.05
C LEU A 6 -5.26 23.63 9.56
N LEU A 7 -4.57 24.58 8.94
CA LEU A 7 -4.04 24.45 7.57
C LEU A 7 -2.97 23.37 7.50
N ALA A 8 -2.00 23.36 8.42
CA ALA A 8 -1.00 22.30 8.49
C ALA A 8 -1.66 20.92 8.70
N ASN A 9 -2.63 20.81 9.61
CA ASN A 9 -3.33 19.55 9.85
C ASN A 9 -4.11 19.09 8.61
N ARG A 10 -4.70 20.01 7.83
CA ARG A 10 -5.32 19.69 6.53
C ARG A 10 -4.31 19.32 5.45
N LEU A 11 -3.07 19.81 5.51
CA LEU A 11 -2.02 19.48 4.55
C LEU A 11 -1.31 18.16 4.87
N TYR A 12 -1.28 17.74 6.14
CA TYR A 12 -0.63 16.50 6.59
C TYR A 12 -1.61 15.38 6.99
N ALA A 13 -2.92 15.60 6.92
CA ALA A 13 -3.91 14.58 7.26
C ALA A 13 -3.80 13.37 6.32
N MET A 14 -3.38 12.24 6.88
CA MET A 14 -3.40 10.95 6.19
C MET A 14 -4.62 10.16 6.67
N THR A 15 -5.43 9.67 5.74
CA THR A 15 -6.52 8.74 6.06
C THR A 15 -6.07 7.31 5.80
N ILE A 16 -6.56 6.37 6.63
CA ILE A 16 -6.40 4.94 6.41
C ILE A 16 -7.78 4.35 6.14
N TYR A 17 -7.92 3.57 5.08
CA TYR A 17 -9.18 2.92 4.71
C TYR A 17 -8.92 1.57 4.04
N SER A 18 -9.93 0.69 4.09
CA SER A 18 -9.91 -0.58 3.36
C SER A 18 -10.18 -0.36 1.88
N ILE A 19 -9.56 -1.17 1.04
CA ILE A 19 -9.69 -1.10 -0.42
C ILE A 19 -10.31 -2.37 -0.98
N GLU A 20 -10.89 -2.22 -2.17
CA GLU A 20 -11.60 -3.29 -2.86
C GLU A 20 -10.76 -3.84 -4.04
N PRO A 21 -11.12 -5.00 -4.61
CA PRO A 21 -10.38 -5.59 -5.74
C PRO A 21 -10.18 -4.66 -6.94
N GLY A 22 -11.08 -3.67 -7.13
CA GLY A 22 -10.94 -2.66 -8.19
C GLY A 22 -9.68 -1.79 -8.07
N ASP A 23 -9.10 -1.69 -6.87
CA ASP A 23 -7.90 -0.89 -6.61
C ASP A 23 -6.59 -1.66 -6.82
N TYR A 24 -6.64 -2.99 -7.03
CA TYR A 24 -5.44 -3.82 -7.04
C TYR A 24 -4.45 -3.40 -8.12
N ALA A 25 -4.92 -3.02 -9.31
CA ALA A 25 -4.03 -2.51 -10.36
C ALA A 25 -3.27 -1.24 -9.93
N HIS A 26 -3.92 -0.36 -9.17
CA HIS A 26 -3.28 0.84 -8.62
C HIS A 26 -2.20 0.46 -7.60
N LEU A 27 -2.52 -0.48 -6.71
CA LEU A 27 -1.58 -0.96 -5.69
C LEU A 27 -0.40 -1.71 -6.28
N THR A 28 -0.62 -2.53 -7.31
CA THR A 28 0.46 -3.20 -8.03
C THR A 28 1.43 -2.17 -8.63
N ASN A 29 0.92 -1.08 -9.22
CA ASN A 29 1.77 0.00 -9.71
C ASN A 29 2.55 0.70 -8.59
N LEU A 30 1.92 0.91 -7.44
CA LEU A 30 2.57 1.52 -6.27
C LEU A 30 3.66 0.60 -5.69
N TRP A 31 3.39 -0.70 -5.58
CA TRP A 31 4.37 -1.72 -5.21
C TRP A 31 5.56 -1.70 -6.16
N GLU A 32 5.32 -1.72 -7.48
CA GLU A 32 6.35 -1.76 -8.51
C GLU A 32 7.27 -0.53 -8.45
N ARG A 33 6.68 0.66 -8.28
CA ARG A 33 7.43 1.92 -8.09
C ARG A 33 8.24 1.91 -6.81
N SER A 34 7.70 1.37 -5.73
CA SER A 34 8.39 1.25 -4.44
C SER A 34 9.55 0.26 -4.53
N ALA A 35 9.35 -0.88 -5.19
CA ALA A 35 10.38 -1.88 -5.45
C ALA A 35 11.57 -1.27 -6.20
N ARG A 36 11.33 -0.60 -7.34
CA ARG A 36 12.41 0.06 -8.10
C ARG A 36 13.15 1.14 -7.31
N ALA A 37 12.47 1.81 -6.39
CA ALA A 37 13.07 2.91 -5.63
C ALA A 37 13.96 2.44 -4.47
N THR A 38 13.70 1.26 -3.88
CA THR A 38 14.34 0.85 -2.62
C THR A 38 14.88 -0.57 -2.59
N HIS A 39 14.52 -1.44 -3.54
CA HIS A 39 14.96 -2.83 -3.62
C HIS A 39 15.88 -2.99 -4.83
N ASP A 40 17.04 -2.33 -4.78
CA ASP A 40 18.09 -2.40 -5.81
C ASP A 40 18.62 -3.83 -6.09
N PHE A 41 18.34 -4.76 -5.18
CA PHE A 41 18.62 -6.19 -5.35
C PHE A 41 17.66 -6.92 -6.29
N LEU A 42 16.48 -6.36 -6.62
CA LEU A 42 15.56 -6.95 -7.60
C LEU A 42 15.91 -6.46 -9.00
N SER A 43 16.08 -7.38 -9.94
CA SER A 43 16.23 -7.04 -11.36
C SER A 43 14.89 -6.62 -11.97
N GLU A 44 14.91 -5.99 -13.14
CA GLU A 44 13.68 -5.70 -13.88
C GLU A 44 12.93 -6.99 -14.25
N ASP A 45 13.64 -8.07 -14.56
CA ASP A 45 13.02 -9.37 -14.85
C ASP A 45 12.29 -9.93 -13.62
N ASP A 46 12.86 -9.80 -12.42
CA ASP A 46 12.20 -10.19 -11.17
C ASP A 46 10.95 -9.33 -10.92
N ILE A 47 11.05 -8.02 -11.14
CA ILE A 47 9.91 -7.11 -10.99
C ILE A 47 8.78 -7.51 -11.95
N GLN A 48 9.09 -7.77 -13.22
CA GLN A 48 8.10 -8.21 -14.20
C GLN A 48 7.54 -9.60 -13.89
N PHE A 49 8.35 -10.49 -13.32
CA PHE A 49 7.90 -11.79 -12.85
C PHE A 49 6.91 -11.69 -11.68
N PHE A 50 7.21 -10.87 -10.67
CA PHE A 50 6.37 -10.72 -9.49
C PHE A 50 5.13 -9.85 -9.72
N ARG A 51 5.19 -8.87 -10.62
CA ARG A 51 4.07 -7.94 -10.88
C ARG A 51 2.72 -8.65 -11.11
N PRO A 52 2.58 -9.66 -12.00
CA PRO A 52 1.32 -10.38 -12.17
C PRO A 52 0.95 -11.23 -10.94
N LEU A 53 1.92 -11.74 -10.17
CA LEU A 53 1.65 -12.48 -8.93
C LEU A 53 1.11 -11.57 -7.83
N ILE A 54 1.68 -10.37 -7.69
CA ILE A 54 1.19 -9.34 -6.77
C ILE A 54 -0.27 -9.02 -7.10
N LEU A 55 -0.57 -8.75 -8.37
CA LEU A 55 -1.92 -8.39 -8.82
C LEU A 55 -2.95 -9.52 -8.60
N ASN A 56 -2.62 -10.73 -9.04
CA ASN A 56 -3.61 -11.80 -9.21
C ASN A 56 -3.62 -12.82 -8.07
N GLU A 57 -2.55 -12.91 -7.28
CA GLU A 57 -2.40 -13.94 -6.23
C GLU A 57 -2.25 -13.29 -4.86
N TYR A 58 -1.27 -12.40 -4.67
CA TYR A 58 -0.89 -11.95 -3.33
C TYR A 58 -1.81 -10.88 -2.74
N LEU A 59 -2.23 -9.88 -3.53
CA LEU A 59 -3.19 -8.87 -3.05
C LEU A 59 -4.56 -9.49 -2.67
N PRO A 60 -5.14 -10.44 -3.45
CA PRO A 60 -6.36 -11.14 -3.06
C PRO A 60 -6.28 -11.95 -1.75
N MET A 61 -5.10 -12.40 -1.36
CA MET A 61 -4.92 -13.29 -0.20
C MET A 61 -4.95 -12.57 1.16
N VAL A 62 -4.97 -11.24 1.18
CA VAL A 62 -4.83 -10.46 2.41
C VAL A 62 -5.88 -9.34 2.51
N LYS A 63 -6.21 -8.96 3.74
CA LYS A 63 -7.00 -7.75 3.97
C LYS A 63 -6.11 -6.53 3.77
N LEU A 64 -6.48 -5.68 2.82
CA LEU A 64 -5.67 -4.53 2.43
C LEU A 64 -6.20 -3.23 3.00
N PHE A 65 -5.27 -2.37 3.40
CA PHE A 65 -5.52 -1.01 3.83
C PHE A 65 -4.55 -0.06 3.13
N CYS A 66 -5.03 1.13 2.78
CA CYS A 66 -4.25 2.15 2.10
C CYS A 66 -4.19 3.45 2.89
N THR A 67 -3.09 4.17 2.73
CA THR A 67 -2.96 5.56 3.18
C THR A 67 -3.23 6.50 2.02
N GLN A 68 -4.07 7.51 2.25
CA GLN A 68 -4.37 8.56 1.27
C GLN A 68 -4.11 9.94 1.86
N ASN A 69 -3.40 10.76 1.08
CA ASN A 69 -3.11 12.14 1.45
C ASN A 69 -4.34 13.05 1.21
N PRO A 70 -4.31 14.31 1.67
CA PRO A 70 -5.43 15.23 1.50
C PRO A 70 -5.82 15.52 0.04
N GLN A 71 -4.92 15.24 -0.91
CA GLN A 71 -5.14 15.40 -2.35
C GLN A 71 -5.78 14.16 -2.99
N GLY A 72 -6.12 13.13 -2.21
CA GLY A 72 -6.73 11.91 -2.71
C GLY A 72 -5.74 10.89 -3.29
N VAL A 73 -4.43 11.10 -3.11
CA VAL A 73 -3.40 10.21 -3.66
C VAL A 73 -3.06 9.11 -2.65
N ILE A 74 -3.16 7.86 -3.08
CA ILE A 74 -2.67 6.70 -2.34
C ILE A 74 -1.15 6.70 -2.37
N ASN A 75 -0.52 6.65 -1.20
CA ASN A 75 0.95 6.70 -1.08
C ASN A 75 1.56 5.51 -0.32
N GLY A 76 0.72 4.60 0.16
CA GLY A 76 1.15 3.39 0.85
C GLY A 76 0.00 2.40 0.98
N PHE A 77 0.35 1.14 1.19
CA PHE A 77 -0.60 0.10 1.54
C PHE A 77 0.04 -0.94 2.45
N ILE A 78 -0.79 -1.68 3.18
CA ILE A 78 -0.39 -2.83 3.99
C ILE A 78 -1.40 -3.96 3.82
N GLY A 79 -0.92 -5.20 3.79
CA GLY A 79 -1.73 -6.41 3.80
C GLY A 79 -1.63 -7.10 5.17
N LEU A 80 -2.78 -7.54 5.69
CA LEU A 80 -2.87 -8.32 6.92
C LEU A 80 -3.53 -9.66 6.59
N SER A 81 -2.87 -10.76 6.95
CA SER A 81 -3.49 -12.09 6.98
C SER A 81 -3.99 -12.41 8.39
N ASP A 82 -5.06 -13.20 8.48
CA ASP A 82 -5.64 -13.61 9.75
C ASP A 82 -4.82 -14.72 10.47
N ASP A 83 -3.67 -15.13 9.92
CA ASP A 83 -2.82 -16.24 10.39
C ASP A 83 -2.06 -15.97 11.70
N TYR A 84 -2.60 -15.14 12.59
CA TYR A 84 -2.09 -15.03 13.96
C TYR A 84 -2.62 -16.21 14.81
N ASN A 85 -2.05 -17.41 14.61
CA ASN A 85 -2.26 -18.55 15.51
C ASN A 85 -1.47 -18.32 16.81
N LYS A 86 -2.23 -18.28 17.91
CA LYS A 86 -1.80 -17.95 19.28
C LYS A 86 -1.61 -19.21 20.12
N ASP A 87 -1.18 -20.32 19.52
CA ASP A 87 -1.13 -21.65 20.15
C ASP A 87 0.28 -22.17 20.46
N ASN A 88 1.34 -21.37 20.29
CA ASN A 88 2.68 -21.68 20.80
C ASN A 88 2.92 -21.09 22.20
N SER A 89 2.04 -21.39 23.15
CA SER A 89 2.27 -21.24 24.60
C SER A 89 2.19 -22.58 25.31
#